data_AF-A0AAW0W4W7-F1
#
_entry.id   AF-A0AAW0W4W7-F1
#
_cell.length_a   1.000
_cell.length_b   1.000
_cell.length_c   1.000
_cell.angle_alpha   90.00
_cell.angle_beta   90.00
_cell.angle_gamma   90.00
#
_symmetry.space_group_name_H-M   'P 1'
#
loop_
_entity.id
_entity.type
_entity.pdbx_description
1 polymer ?
#
loop_
_entity_poly.entity_id
_entity_poly.type
_entity_poly.pdbx_seq_one_letter_code
_entity_poly.pdbx_strand_id
1 'polypeptide(L)'
;MKLEALDPRNLTSTCIATVVGTLGPRLRLRLDGSDNKNDFWRLVDCNNEIHPIGHCEEHGGMLQPPLGFRMNASSWPMFLLKTLHNAEVSPPHIFRTEPPTPPKNYFEVGMKLEAVDKKNPQLICAATVGAVNGDMIHVTFDGWRGAFDYWCRYDSRDIFPVGWCAMSGHPLQPPGQMWGPPSSRYKARVLNIPPPLAGPSSKSPEIIPEKSPSSSGASPSKSGSRSRHRSSSPPISPTLSHQTTPSKSQSSSSG
;
A
#
# COMPACT_ATOMS: atom_id res chain seq x y z
N MET A 1 2.33 -12.18 -5.12
CA MET A 1 1.04 -11.46 -5.08
C MET A 1 0.84 -10.55 -6.31
N LYS A 2 -0.26 -10.75 -7.04
CA LYS A 2 -0.72 -9.92 -8.16
C LYS A 2 -1.97 -9.11 -7.79
N LEU A 3 -2.18 -7.96 -8.43
CA LEU A 3 -3.32 -7.07 -8.23
C LEU A 3 -3.66 -6.33 -9.54
N GLU A 4 -4.76 -5.61 -9.56
CA GLU A 4 -5.12 -4.69 -10.64
C GLU A 4 -4.62 -3.29 -10.30
N ALA A 5 -4.01 -2.60 -11.26
CA ALA A 5 -3.54 -1.23 -11.07
C ALA A 5 -3.73 -0.38 -12.33
N LEU A 6 -3.96 0.92 -12.16
CA LEU A 6 -3.92 1.86 -13.28
C LEU A 6 -2.49 1.97 -13.83
N ASP A 7 -2.31 1.96 -15.15
CA ASP A 7 -0.99 2.19 -15.77
C ASP A 7 -0.61 3.67 -15.60
N PRO A 8 0.48 4.01 -14.90
CA PRO A 8 0.89 5.41 -14.72
C PRO A 8 1.19 6.15 -16.03
N ARG A 9 1.42 5.42 -17.12
CA ARG A 9 1.69 5.96 -18.46
C ARG A 9 0.43 6.02 -19.32
N ASN A 10 -0.66 5.36 -18.90
CA ASN A 10 -1.98 5.48 -19.49
C ASN A 10 -3.05 5.27 -18.41
N LEU A 11 -3.48 6.35 -17.76
CA LEU A 11 -4.40 6.33 -16.62
C LEU A 11 -5.81 5.80 -16.96
N THR A 12 -6.12 5.58 -18.23
CA THR A 12 -7.39 4.94 -18.67
C THR A 12 -7.34 3.41 -18.63
N SER A 13 -6.13 2.83 -18.51
CA SER A 13 -5.91 1.40 -18.58
C SER A 13 -5.73 0.81 -17.19
N THR A 14 -6.62 -0.12 -16.83
CA THR A 14 -6.41 -1.01 -15.69
C THR A 14 -5.67 -2.26 -16.16
N CYS A 15 -4.53 -2.54 -15.54
CA CYS A 15 -3.61 -3.61 -15.93
C CYS A 15 -3.35 -4.56 -14.76
N ILE A 16 -2.87 -5.77 -15.06
CA ILE A 16 -2.32 -6.66 -14.03
C ILE A 16 -0.95 -6.15 -13.61
N ALA A 17 -0.74 -6.04 -12.30
CA ALA A 17 0.53 -5.70 -11.69
C ALA A 17 0.97 -6.76 -10.69
N THR A 18 2.28 -6.97 -10.60
CA THR A 18 2.93 -7.81 -9.59
C THR A 18 3.60 -6.92 -8.55
N VAL A 19 3.45 -7.27 -7.27
CA VAL A 19 4.22 -6.66 -6.18
C VAL A 19 5.67 -7.17 -6.27
N VAL A 20 6.60 -6.29 -6.63
CA VAL A 20 8.04 -6.61 -6.77
C VAL A 20 8.87 -6.14 -5.58
N GLY A 21 8.27 -5.36 -4.67
CA GLY A 21 8.89 -4.92 -3.44
C GLY A 21 7.92 -4.18 -2.53
N THR A 22 8.29 -4.00 -1.27
CA THR A 22 7.49 -3.32 -0.26
C THR A 22 8.39 -2.41 0.56
N LEU A 23 7.93 -1.22 0.91
CA LEU A 23 8.64 -0.29 1.77
C LEU A 23 7.64 0.49 2.62
N GLY A 24 7.61 0.21 3.92
CA GLY A 24 6.52 0.64 4.78
C GLY A 24 5.16 0.21 4.20
N PRO A 25 4.16 1.10 4.12
CA PRO A 25 2.85 0.82 3.53
C PRO A 25 2.80 1.06 2.01
N ARG A 26 3.95 1.23 1.34
CA ARG A 26 4.03 1.42 -0.10
C ARG A 26 4.44 0.13 -0.79
N LEU A 27 3.75 -0.18 -1.88
CA LEU A 27 4.00 -1.30 -2.77
C LEU A 27 4.78 -0.80 -3.98
N ARG A 28 5.87 -1.47 -4.32
CA ARG A 28 6.54 -1.32 -5.61
C ARG A 28 5.90 -2.30 -6.58
N LEU A 29 5.30 -1.77 -7.63
CA LEU A 29 4.49 -2.48 -8.60
C LEU A 29 5.18 -2.49 -9.96
N ARG A 30 5.04 -3.61 -10.65
CA ARG A 30 5.44 -3.79 -12.05
C ARG A 30 4.27 -4.34 -12.84
N LEU A 31 3.97 -3.74 -13.98
CA LEU A 31 2.92 -4.25 -14.86
C LEU A 31 3.36 -5.54 -15.54
N ASP A 32 2.51 -6.55 -15.52
CA ASP A 32 2.81 -7.84 -16.10
C ASP A 32 2.90 -7.73 -17.63
N GLY A 33 4.00 -8.20 -18.21
CA GLY A 33 4.27 -8.13 -19.64
C GLY A 33 4.96 -6.84 -20.10
N SER A 34 5.25 -5.90 -19.20
CA SER A 34 6.08 -4.72 -19.47
C SER A 34 7.57 -4.96 -19.18
N ASP A 35 8.37 -3.88 -19.17
CA ASP A 35 9.76 -3.88 -18.72
C ASP A 35 9.91 -3.70 -17.19
N ASN A 36 11.17 -3.67 -16.72
CA ASN A 36 11.55 -3.47 -15.31
C ASN A 36 12.11 -2.05 -15.01
N LYS A 37 11.97 -1.13 -15.96
CA LYS A 37 12.47 0.26 -15.86
C LYS A 37 11.36 1.23 -15.42
N ASN A 38 10.11 0.83 -15.58
CA ASN A 38 8.92 1.62 -15.28
C ASN A 38 8.16 1.09 -14.05
N ASP A 39 8.88 0.56 -13.05
CA ASP A 39 8.25 0.22 -11.77
C ASP A 39 7.73 1.50 -11.10
N PHE A 40 6.59 1.40 -10.44
CA PHE A 40 5.94 2.53 -9.78
C PHE A 40 5.52 2.15 -8.36
N TRP A 41 5.24 3.16 -7.55
CA TRP A 41 4.90 2.98 -6.14
C TRP A 41 3.49 3.45 -5.84
N ARG A 42 2.76 2.68 -5.02
CA ARG A 42 1.40 3.01 -4.55
C ARG A 42 1.26 2.66 -3.07
N LEU A 43 0.46 3.44 -2.34
CA LEU A 43 0.09 3.06 -0.98
C LEU A 43 -0.93 1.92 -1.03
N VAL A 44 -0.98 1.12 0.04
CA VAL A 44 -1.98 0.05 0.19
C VAL A 44 -3.43 0.55 0.31
N ASP A 45 -3.64 1.85 0.52
CA ASP A 45 -4.92 2.53 0.64
C ASP A 45 -5.24 3.46 -0.55
N CYS A 46 -4.56 3.27 -1.69
CA CYS A 46 -4.83 3.99 -2.94
C CYS A 46 -5.98 3.33 -3.71
N ASN A 47 -7.20 3.38 -3.15
CA ASN A 47 -8.36 2.68 -3.70
C ASN A 47 -8.75 3.13 -5.10
N ASN A 48 -8.39 4.34 -5.53
CA ASN A 48 -8.67 4.77 -6.90
C ASN A 48 -7.66 4.23 -7.93
N GLU A 49 -6.56 3.62 -7.49
CA GLU A 49 -5.46 3.23 -8.39
C GLU A 49 -5.08 1.75 -8.30
N ILE A 50 -5.34 1.08 -7.18
CA ILE A 50 -5.04 -0.35 -6.98
C ILE A 50 -6.25 -1.11 -6.43
N HIS A 51 -6.47 -2.32 -6.93
CA HIS A 51 -7.63 -3.14 -6.60
C HIS A 51 -7.28 -4.63 -6.56
N PRO A 52 -8.06 -5.47 -5.85
CA PRO A 52 -7.97 -6.92 -6.00
C PRO A 52 -8.32 -7.34 -7.43
N ILE A 53 -7.77 -8.49 -7.85
CA ILE A 53 -8.11 -9.09 -9.14
C ILE A 53 -9.60 -9.46 -9.16
N GLY A 54 -10.29 -9.06 -10.23
CA GLY A 54 -11.74 -9.21 -10.43
C GLY A 54 -12.49 -7.88 -10.39
N HIS A 55 -11.94 -6.86 -9.74
CA HIS A 55 -12.61 -5.57 -9.56
C HIS A 55 -12.98 -4.89 -10.89
N CYS A 56 -12.07 -4.89 -11.87
CA CYS A 56 -12.30 -4.30 -13.19
C CYS A 56 -13.47 -4.97 -13.91
N GLU A 57 -13.57 -6.30 -13.88
CA GLU A 57 -14.67 -7.06 -14.49
C GLU A 57 -16.00 -6.82 -13.75
N GLU A 58 -15.99 -6.81 -12.42
CA GLU A 58 -17.17 -6.55 -11.59
C GLU A 58 -17.82 -5.19 -11.89
N HIS A 59 -17.01 -4.18 -12.27
CA HIS A 59 -17.48 -2.84 -12.63
C HIS A 59 -17.72 -2.66 -14.14
N GLY A 60 -17.78 -3.75 -14.91
CA GLY A 60 -18.06 -3.74 -16.35
C GLY A 60 -16.89 -3.25 -17.22
N GLY A 61 -15.69 -3.16 -16.65
CA GLY A 61 -14.45 -2.86 -17.36
C GLY A 61 -13.79 -4.09 -17.94
N MET A 62 -12.69 -3.87 -18.67
CA MET A 62 -11.85 -4.93 -19.21
C MET A 62 -10.38 -4.58 -19.00
N LEU A 63 -9.62 -5.54 -18.49
CA LEU A 63 -8.18 -5.39 -18.29
C LEU A 63 -7.48 -5.13 -19.63
N GLN A 64 -6.65 -4.10 -19.62
CA GLN A 64 -5.89 -3.64 -20.79
C GLN A 64 -4.44 -4.11 -20.71
N PRO A 65 -3.77 -4.36 -21.85
CA PRO A 65 -2.33 -4.53 -21.86
C PRO A 65 -1.65 -3.22 -21.40
N PRO A 66 -0.55 -3.30 -20.67
CA PRO A 66 0.18 -2.10 -20.26
C PRO A 66 0.75 -1.37 -21.47
N LEU A 67 0.93 -0.04 -21.37
CA LEU A 67 1.68 0.72 -22.36
C LEU A 67 3.10 0.14 -22.44
N GLY A 68 3.60 -0.25 -23.60
CA GLY A 68 4.89 -0.97 -23.68
C GLY A 68 4.82 -2.45 -23.28
N PHE A 69 3.64 -3.05 -23.39
CA PHE A 69 3.50 -4.50 -23.49
C PHE A 69 4.45 -5.05 -24.56
N ARG A 70 5.24 -6.05 -24.20
CA ARG A 70 6.37 -6.52 -25.03
C ARG A 70 5.98 -7.49 -26.14
N MET A 71 4.71 -7.91 -26.18
CA MET A 71 4.16 -8.78 -27.22
C MET A 71 3.17 -7.99 -28.10
N ASN A 72 2.70 -8.62 -29.17
CA ASN A 72 1.64 -8.02 -29.99
C ASN A 72 0.30 -7.96 -29.22
N ALA A 73 -0.56 -7.02 -29.59
CA ALA A 73 -1.85 -6.83 -28.94
C ALA A 73 -2.75 -8.09 -29.01
N SER A 74 -2.66 -8.86 -30.10
CA SER A 74 -3.43 -10.09 -30.27
C SER A 74 -3.03 -11.21 -29.29
N SER A 75 -1.83 -11.16 -28.69
CA SER A 75 -1.41 -12.11 -27.66
C SER A 75 -1.97 -11.78 -26.27
N TRP A 76 -2.54 -10.58 -26.06
CA TRP A 76 -2.98 -10.13 -24.74
C TRP A 76 -3.95 -11.10 -24.04
N PRO A 77 -5.02 -11.63 -24.69
CA PRO A 77 -5.96 -12.51 -24.01
C PRO A 77 -5.29 -13.80 -23.49
N MET A 78 -4.44 -14.41 -24.30
CA MET A 78 -3.68 -15.61 -23.92
C MET A 78 -2.62 -15.32 -22.86
N PHE A 79 -1.97 -14.15 -22.94
CA PHE A 79 -1.03 -13.70 -21.93
C PHE A 79 -1.71 -13.53 -20.58
N LEU A 80 -2.88 -12.88 -20.54
CA LEU A 80 -3.65 -12.67 -19.32
C LEU A 80 -4.08 -13.99 -18.69
N LEU A 81 -4.66 -14.90 -19.49
CA LEU A 81 -5.07 -16.23 -19.05
C LEU A 81 -3.90 -16.99 -18.42
N LYS A 82 -2.74 -17.01 -19.10
CA LYS A 82 -1.54 -17.69 -18.59
C LYS A 82 -0.99 -17.03 -17.33
N THR A 83 -1.05 -15.70 -17.25
CA THR A 83 -0.50 -14.92 -16.13
C THR A 83 -1.33 -15.08 -14.87
N LEU A 84 -2.65 -15.21 -15.00
CA LEU A 84 -3.57 -15.37 -13.86
C LEU A 84 -3.79 -16.83 -13.46
N HIS A 85 -3.51 -17.79 -14.35
CA HIS A 85 -3.63 -19.21 -14.04
C HIS A 85 -2.72 -19.63 -12.88
N ASN A 86 -3.32 -20.07 -11.77
CA ASN A 86 -2.63 -20.40 -10.50
C ASN A 86 -1.77 -19.28 -9.93
N ALA A 87 -2.05 -18.02 -10.28
CA ALA A 87 -1.34 -16.90 -9.72
C ALA A 87 -1.69 -16.69 -8.25
N GLU A 88 -0.68 -16.39 -7.44
CA GLU A 88 -0.90 -15.89 -6.09
C GLU A 88 -1.43 -14.45 -6.18
N VAL A 89 -2.72 -14.27 -5.89
CA VAL A 89 -3.39 -12.97 -5.90
C VAL A 89 -3.26 -12.27 -4.55
N SER A 90 -3.26 -10.95 -4.57
CA SER A 90 -3.25 -10.12 -3.37
C SER A 90 -4.54 -10.30 -2.59
N PRO A 91 -4.51 -10.69 -1.30
CA PRO A 91 -5.74 -10.97 -0.57
C PRO A 91 -6.48 -9.65 -0.24
N PRO A 92 -7.83 -9.63 -0.26
CA PRO A 92 -8.60 -8.39 -0.15
C PRO A 92 -8.29 -7.53 1.09
N HIS A 93 -7.89 -8.14 2.20
CA HIS A 93 -7.60 -7.43 3.46
C HIS A 93 -6.35 -6.54 3.42
N ILE A 94 -5.50 -6.65 2.38
CA ILE A 94 -4.34 -5.75 2.22
C ILE A 94 -4.75 -4.39 1.67
N PHE A 95 -5.86 -4.33 0.94
CA PHE A 95 -6.39 -3.09 0.39
C PHE A 95 -7.13 -2.36 1.51
N ARG A 96 -6.58 -1.21 1.90
CA ARG A 96 -7.08 -0.42 3.03
C ARG A 96 -8.00 0.67 2.52
N THR A 97 -8.89 1.15 3.36
CA THR A 97 -9.77 2.25 2.98
C THR A 97 -8.97 3.55 2.83
N GLU A 98 -9.19 4.24 1.71
CA GLU A 98 -8.60 5.56 1.48
C GLU A 98 -9.01 6.54 2.61
N PRO A 99 -8.05 7.28 3.20
CA PRO A 99 -8.35 8.30 4.19
C PRO A 99 -9.22 9.42 3.60
N PRO A 100 -10.06 10.08 4.41
CA PRO A 100 -10.90 11.16 3.93
C PRO A 100 -10.05 12.35 3.47
N THR A 101 -10.38 12.89 2.31
CA THR A 101 -9.77 14.12 1.78
C THR A 101 -10.15 15.31 2.66
N PRO A 102 -9.19 16.18 3.05
CA PRO A 102 -9.51 17.42 3.74
C PRO A 102 -10.49 18.28 2.92
N PRO A 103 -11.42 19.02 3.53
CA PRO A 103 -12.44 19.76 2.79
C PRO A 103 -11.91 20.95 1.99
N LYS A 104 -10.69 21.40 2.27
CA LYS A 104 -10.00 22.49 1.57
C LYS A 104 -8.50 22.40 1.81
N ASN A 105 -7.74 23.22 1.09
CA ASN A 105 -6.32 23.38 1.32
C ASN A 105 -6.04 24.09 2.66
N TYR A 106 -5.28 23.45 3.55
CA TYR A 106 -4.84 23.99 4.85
C TYR A 106 -3.35 24.28 4.92
N PHE A 107 -2.61 24.06 3.83
CA PHE A 107 -1.18 24.35 3.79
C PHE A 107 -0.92 25.84 3.74
N GLU A 108 0.12 26.26 4.45
CA GLU A 108 0.67 27.61 4.41
C GLU A 108 2.13 27.57 3.95
N VAL A 109 2.56 28.65 3.31
CA VAL A 109 3.96 28.80 2.88
C VAL A 109 4.88 28.73 4.09
N GLY A 110 5.94 27.92 3.97
CA GLY A 110 6.91 27.68 5.03
C GLY A 110 6.62 26.45 5.90
N MET A 111 5.43 25.84 5.80
CA MET A 111 5.15 24.57 6.50
C MET A 111 6.06 23.45 6.01
N LYS A 112 6.49 22.58 6.93
CA LYS A 112 7.31 21.40 6.65
C LYS A 112 6.45 20.15 6.48
N LEU A 113 6.89 19.27 5.60
CA LEU A 113 6.23 18.00 5.29
C LEU A 113 7.27 16.95 4.84
N GLU A 114 6.81 15.73 4.66
CA GLU A 114 7.55 14.67 3.97
C GLU A 114 6.93 14.46 2.58
N ALA A 115 7.74 14.35 1.53
CA ALA A 115 7.23 14.26 0.16
C ALA A 115 7.99 13.25 -0.69
N VAL A 116 7.29 12.57 -1.59
CA VAL A 116 7.90 11.66 -2.57
C VAL A 116 8.70 12.46 -3.61
N ASP A 117 9.95 12.09 -3.85
CA ASP A 117 10.69 12.61 -5.00
C ASP A 117 10.13 11.98 -6.29
N LYS A 118 9.41 12.76 -7.11
CA LYS A 118 8.81 12.27 -8.37
C LYS A 118 9.84 11.76 -9.38
N LYS A 119 11.10 12.20 -9.30
CA LYS A 119 12.19 11.68 -10.14
C LYS A 119 12.78 10.39 -9.59
N ASN A 120 12.67 10.16 -8.28
CA ASN A 120 13.13 8.96 -7.60
C ASN A 120 12.03 8.43 -6.65
N PRO A 121 10.93 7.83 -7.15
CA PRO A 121 9.71 7.61 -6.35
C PRO A 121 9.85 6.66 -5.16
N GLN A 122 10.98 5.96 -5.04
CA GLN A 122 11.37 5.19 -3.86
C GLN A 122 11.71 6.09 -2.66
N LEU A 123 12.15 7.32 -2.89
CA LEU A 123 12.57 8.25 -1.85
C LEU A 123 11.38 9.07 -1.35
N ILE A 124 11.29 9.19 -0.03
CA ILE A 124 10.51 10.22 0.65
C ILE A 124 11.52 11.12 1.36
N CYS A 125 11.41 12.42 1.17
CA CYS A 125 12.39 13.40 1.60
C CYS A 125 11.75 14.48 2.46
N ALA A 126 12.54 15.12 3.32
CA ALA A 126 12.15 16.34 4.00
C ALA A 126 11.90 17.46 2.97
N ALA A 127 10.74 18.11 3.07
CA ALA A 127 10.30 19.13 2.15
C ALA A 127 9.59 20.30 2.87
N THR A 128 9.46 21.41 2.16
CA THR A 128 8.80 22.64 2.61
C THR A 128 7.77 23.09 1.56
N VAL A 129 6.65 23.65 2.01
CA VAL A 129 5.69 24.33 1.13
C VAL A 129 6.28 25.67 0.71
N GLY A 130 6.75 25.77 -0.54
CA GLY A 130 7.37 26.98 -1.07
C GLY A 130 6.37 28.04 -1.55
N ALA A 131 5.18 27.60 -1.98
CA ALA A 131 4.10 28.49 -2.45
C ALA A 131 2.74 27.76 -2.35
N VAL A 132 1.65 28.52 -2.31
CA VAL A 132 0.27 28.03 -2.31
C VAL A 132 -0.52 28.80 -3.37
N ASN A 133 -1.28 28.08 -4.20
CA ASN A 133 -2.13 28.66 -5.23
C ASN A 133 -3.46 27.89 -5.32
N GLY A 134 -4.47 28.35 -4.60
CA GLY A 134 -5.76 27.65 -4.48
C GLY A 134 -5.58 26.25 -3.91
N ASP A 135 -6.01 25.24 -4.65
CA ASP A 135 -5.87 23.83 -4.28
C ASP A 135 -4.44 23.27 -4.49
N MET A 136 -3.55 24.04 -5.10
CA MET A 136 -2.20 23.58 -5.43
C MET A 136 -1.19 24.09 -4.39
N ILE A 137 -0.23 23.23 -4.04
CA ILE A 137 0.94 23.57 -3.23
C ILE A 137 2.22 23.30 -4.03
N HIS A 138 3.21 24.17 -3.85
CA HIS A 138 4.54 23.99 -4.42
C HIS A 138 5.42 23.31 -3.37
N VAL A 139 5.79 22.06 -3.62
CA VAL A 139 6.66 21.28 -2.76
C VAL A 139 8.11 21.55 -3.16
N THR A 140 8.91 22.01 -2.19
CA THR A 140 10.35 22.23 -2.36
C THR A 140 11.15 21.30 -1.46
N PHE A 141 12.25 20.74 -1.95
CA PHE A 141 13.04 19.78 -1.18
C PHE A 141 14.17 20.46 -0.39
N ASP A 142 14.20 20.24 0.92
CA ASP A 142 15.12 20.91 1.83
C ASP A 142 16.58 20.58 1.44
N GLY A 143 17.41 21.60 1.24
CA GLY A 143 18.83 21.43 0.85
C GLY A 143 19.07 21.09 -0.63
N TRP A 144 18.07 21.22 -1.50
CA TRP A 144 18.18 21.03 -2.95
C TRP A 144 17.90 22.34 -3.72
N ARG A 145 18.47 22.49 -4.93
CA ARG A 145 18.38 23.71 -5.76
C ARG A 145 17.10 23.82 -6.60
N GLY A 146 15.98 23.33 -6.08
CA GLY A 146 14.69 23.41 -6.76
C GLY A 146 14.48 22.50 -7.98
N ALA A 147 15.52 21.79 -8.44
CA ALA A 147 15.43 20.92 -9.62
C ALA A 147 14.48 19.72 -9.44
N PHE A 148 14.06 19.42 -8.22
CA PHE A 148 13.15 18.34 -7.86
C PHE A 148 11.77 18.85 -7.46
N ASP A 149 11.60 20.17 -7.35
CA ASP A 149 10.37 20.79 -6.88
C ASP A 149 9.23 20.53 -7.86
N TYR A 150 8.02 20.48 -7.33
CA TYR A 150 6.83 20.29 -8.15
C TYR A 150 5.60 20.91 -7.50
N TRP A 151 4.62 21.22 -8.35
CA TRP A 151 3.27 21.51 -7.90
C TRP A 151 2.47 20.22 -7.77
N CYS A 152 1.69 20.10 -6.70
CA CYS A 152 0.67 19.06 -6.53
C CYS A 152 -0.58 19.65 -5.87
N ARG A 153 -1.71 18.95 -5.97
CA ARG A 153 -2.89 19.29 -5.17
C ARG A 153 -2.63 19.00 -3.69
N TYR A 154 -3.32 19.72 -2.81
CA TYR A 154 -3.24 19.53 -1.36
C TYR A 154 -3.68 18.13 -0.88
N ASP A 155 -4.45 17.40 -1.70
CA ASP A 155 -4.95 16.05 -1.46
C ASP A 155 -4.08 14.95 -2.10
N SER A 156 -2.88 15.31 -2.57
CA SER A 156 -1.95 14.36 -3.18
C SER A 156 -1.57 13.23 -2.20
N ARG A 157 -1.55 11.99 -2.70
CA ARG A 157 -1.11 10.81 -1.94
C ARG A 157 0.43 10.68 -1.83
N ASP A 158 1.17 11.63 -2.39
CA ASP A 158 2.64 11.69 -2.40
C ASP A 158 3.22 12.69 -1.38
N ILE A 159 2.36 13.27 -0.52
CA ILE A 159 2.76 14.17 0.57
C ILE A 159 2.24 13.63 1.90
N PHE A 160 3.04 13.79 2.96
CA PHE A 160 2.78 13.21 4.27
C PHE A 160 3.12 14.20 5.40
N PRO A 161 2.45 14.10 6.56
CA PRO A 161 2.81 14.89 7.73
C PRO A 161 4.21 14.50 8.26
N VAL A 162 4.86 15.43 8.94
CA VAL A 162 6.16 15.18 9.60
C VAL A 162 6.03 14.02 10.58
N GLY A 163 6.94 13.05 10.49
CA GLY A 163 6.98 11.84 11.31
C GLY A 163 6.31 10.63 10.67
N TRP A 164 5.65 10.77 9.52
CA TRP A 164 4.93 9.68 8.86
C TRP A 164 5.86 8.53 8.47
N CYS A 165 7.02 8.81 7.87
CA CYS A 165 8.02 7.80 7.53
C CYS A 165 8.46 6.98 8.75
N ALA A 166 8.73 7.65 9.88
CA ALA A 166 9.14 6.98 11.11
C ALA A 166 8.03 6.06 11.65
N MET A 167 6.77 6.52 11.63
CA MET A 167 5.62 5.73 12.07
C MET A 167 5.32 4.54 11.15
N SER A 168 5.50 4.72 9.85
CA SER A 168 5.10 3.74 8.84
C SER A 168 6.21 2.73 8.48
N GLY A 169 7.42 2.92 9.03
CA GLY A 169 8.58 2.09 8.73
C GLY A 169 9.20 2.38 7.36
N HIS A 170 8.96 3.57 6.79
CA HIS A 170 9.58 4.02 5.55
C HIS A 170 10.83 4.87 5.85
N PRO A 171 11.95 4.71 5.13
CA PRO A 171 13.12 5.55 5.31
C PRO A 171 12.85 7.00 4.85
N LEU A 172 13.12 7.97 5.72
CA LEU A 172 13.11 9.39 5.39
C LEU A 172 14.50 9.83 4.94
N GLN A 173 14.59 10.53 3.81
CA GLN A 173 15.84 11.16 3.38
C GLN A 173 16.04 12.49 4.11
N PRO A 174 17.23 12.72 4.70
CA PRO A 174 17.55 14.00 5.31
C PRO A 174 17.66 15.11 4.25
N PRO A 175 17.65 16.40 4.66
CA PRO A 175 17.95 17.50 3.76
C PRO A 175 19.26 17.30 2.98
N GLY A 176 19.31 17.80 1.75
CA GLY A 176 20.51 17.78 0.92
C GLY A 176 21.69 18.45 1.63
N GLN A 177 22.89 17.88 1.48
CA GLN A 177 24.13 18.44 2.03
C GLN A 177 24.57 19.67 1.22
N MET A 178 23.86 20.79 1.37
CA MET A 178 24.29 22.07 0.81
C MET A 178 25.32 22.80 1.68
N TRP A 179 25.55 22.36 2.91
CA TRP A 179 26.39 23.05 3.90
C TRP A 179 27.39 22.10 4.58
N GLY A 180 28.30 21.50 3.81
CA GLY A 180 29.46 20.78 4.37
C GLY A 180 30.47 20.37 3.29
N PRO A 181 31.78 20.31 3.60
CA PRO A 181 32.75 19.68 2.71
C PRO A 181 32.42 18.19 2.54
N PRO A 182 32.81 17.55 1.41
CA PRO A 182 32.39 16.18 1.11
C PRO A 182 33.03 15.23 2.13
N SER A 183 32.27 14.84 3.15
CA SER A 183 32.74 13.91 4.17
C SER A 183 31.79 12.74 4.34
N SER A 184 32.31 11.59 3.90
CA SER A 184 32.12 10.23 4.40
C SER A 184 30.72 9.81 4.86
N ARG A 185 30.15 8.85 4.10
CA ARG A 185 29.08 7.90 4.46
C ARG A 185 28.76 7.86 5.96
N TYR A 186 27.76 8.65 6.38
CA TYR A 186 27.13 8.44 7.67
C TYR A 186 26.31 7.15 7.61
N LYS A 187 26.86 6.06 8.17
CA LYS A 187 26.08 4.88 8.50
C LYS A 187 25.06 5.27 9.57
N ALA A 188 23.78 5.00 9.29
CA ALA A 188 22.71 5.07 10.28
C ALA A 188 23.09 4.27 11.52
N ARG A 189 23.34 4.94 12.64
CA ARG A 189 23.24 4.30 13.96
C ARG A 189 21.77 4.38 14.36
N VAL A 190 21.12 3.23 14.28
CA VAL A 190 19.84 2.97 14.95
C VAL A 190 19.99 3.44 16.40
N LEU A 191 19.10 4.33 16.85
CA LEU A 191 19.00 4.70 18.27
C LEU A 191 18.53 3.45 19.04
N ASN A 192 19.49 2.68 19.51
CA ASN A 192 19.27 1.57 20.42
C ASN A 192 19.04 2.18 21.81
N ILE A 193 17.79 2.38 22.20
CA ILE A 193 17.42 2.73 23.57
C ILE A 193 17.68 1.48 24.43
N PRO A 194 18.59 1.52 25.43
CA PRO A 194 18.77 0.39 26.34
C PRO A 194 17.58 0.29 27.31
N PRO A 195 17.17 -0.91 27.73
CA PRO A 195 16.21 -1.05 28.82
C PRO A 195 16.83 -0.58 30.15
N PRO A 196 16.03 -0.06 31.10
CA PRO A 196 16.56 0.44 32.36
C PRO A 196 17.18 -0.70 33.19
N LEU A 197 18.44 -0.51 33.60
CA LEU A 197 19.15 -1.42 34.49
C LEU A 197 18.45 -1.49 35.86
N ALA A 198 18.17 -2.71 36.30
CA ALA A 198 17.86 -3.03 37.69
C ALA A 198 19.03 -2.62 38.60
N GLY A 199 18.71 -1.93 39.70
CA GLY A 199 19.68 -1.48 40.70
C GLY A 199 20.30 -2.64 41.50
N PRO A 200 21.49 -2.45 42.10
CA PRO A 200 22.13 -3.47 42.89
C PRO A 200 21.51 -3.56 44.28
N SER A 201 21.17 -4.81 44.63
CA SER A 201 20.79 -5.31 45.94
C SER A 201 21.85 -4.99 47.02
N SER A 202 21.47 -4.23 48.04
CA SER A 202 22.17 -4.18 49.32
C SER A 202 21.50 -5.13 50.33
N LYS A 203 22.37 -5.86 51.03
CA LYS A 203 22.06 -6.97 51.94
C LYS A 203 21.28 -6.51 53.17
N SER A 204 20.33 -7.32 53.62
CA SER A 204 19.72 -7.25 54.96
C SER A 204 20.69 -7.74 56.05
N PRO A 205 20.43 -7.37 57.31
CA PRO A 205 20.53 -8.31 58.42
C PRO A 205 19.20 -8.48 59.17
N GLU A 206 18.76 -9.74 59.16
CA GLU A 206 18.10 -10.56 60.19
C GLU A 206 17.54 -9.91 61.49
N ILE A 207 16.22 -10.07 61.73
CA ILE A 207 15.58 -10.21 63.06
C ILE A 207 14.47 -11.27 63.00
N ILE A 208 14.41 -12.08 64.06
CA ILE A 208 13.69 -13.33 64.41
C ILE A 208 12.12 -13.21 64.44
N PRO A 209 11.34 -14.33 64.40
CA PRO A 209 10.02 -14.39 63.77
C PRO A 209 8.81 -14.41 64.74
N GLU A 210 7.62 -14.08 64.22
CA GLU A 210 6.35 -14.43 64.87
C GLU A 210 5.31 -15.06 63.92
N LYS A 211 5.01 -16.33 64.26
CA LYS A 211 3.75 -17.10 64.18
C LYS A 211 2.70 -16.79 63.10
N SER A 212 2.44 -17.82 62.30
CA SER A 212 1.16 -18.09 61.62
C SER A 212 0.03 -18.43 62.61
N PRO A 213 -1.24 -18.41 62.16
CA PRO A 213 -1.84 -19.71 61.88
C PRO A 213 -2.82 -19.76 60.68
N SER A 214 -2.87 -20.95 60.07
CA SER A 214 -4.04 -21.66 59.49
C SER A 214 -4.91 -20.95 58.43
N SER A 215 -5.33 -21.57 57.33
CA SER A 215 -6.02 -22.87 57.29
C SER A 215 -6.18 -23.39 55.84
N SER A 216 -5.79 -24.66 55.66
CA SER A 216 -6.47 -25.76 54.93
C SER A 216 -7.38 -25.52 53.72
N GLY A 217 -7.18 -26.37 52.70
CA GLY A 217 -8.26 -26.99 51.91
C GLY A 217 -8.16 -26.74 50.41
N ALA A 218 -7.42 -27.57 49.66
CA ALA A 218 -7.94 -28.73 48.93
C ALA A 218 -8.60 -28.42 47.56
N SER A 219 -7.90 -28.83 46.49
CA SER A 219 -8.46 -29.14 45.16
C SER A 219 -9.44 -30.33 45.25
N PRO A 220 -10.26 -30.72 44.23
CA PRO A 220 -9.79 -31.10 42.89
C PRO A 220 -10.76 -30.96 41.68
N SER A 221 -10.15 -31.16 40.51
CA SER A 221 -10.60 -31.57 39.16
C SER A 221 -11.99 -32.22 38.93
N LYS A 222 -12.51 -32.05 37.69
CA LYS A 222 -12.97 -33.08 36.70
C LYS A 222 -13.65 -32.35 35.51
N SER A 223 -13.23 -32.47 34.24
CA SER A 223 -13.19 -33.57 33.25
C SER A 223 -14.51 -33.86 32.49
N GLY A 224 -14.42 -33.90 31.15
CA GLY A 224 -15.31 -34.63 30.21
C GLY A 224 -16.15 -33.72 29.30
N SER A 225 -16.48 -34.03 28.04
CA SER A 225 -16.04 -35.00 27.04
C SER A 225 -16.85 -34.75 25.74
N ARG A 226 -16.22 -34.92 24.56
CA ARG A 226 -16.73 -35.35 23.22
C ARG A 226 -18.20 -35.15 22.82
N SER A 227 -18.43 -34.68 21.58
CA SER A 227 -19.18 -35.41 20.54
C SER A 227 -18.99 -34.81 19.13
N ARG A 228 -19.04 -35.69 18.11
CA ARG A 228 -18.94 -35.45 16.66
C ARG A 228 -20.35 -35.46 16.05
N HIS A 229 -20.61 -34.69 14.99
CA HIS A 229 -21.61 -35.05 13.97
C HIS A 229 -21.21 -34.56 12.57
N ARG A 230 -21.58 -35.38 11.58
CA ARG A 230 -21.26 -35.34 10.14
C ARG A 230 -22.58 -35.49 9.36
N SER A 231 -22.77 -34.72 8.28
CA SER A 231 -23.71 -34.97 7.15
C SER A 231 -23.56 -33.83 6.13
N SER A 232 -22.98 -34.00 4.93
CA SER A 232 -23.48 -34.56 3.65
C SER A 232 -24.51 -33.70 2.89
N SER A 233 -24.12 -33.24 1.69
CA SER A 233 -24.78 -32.36 0.70
C SER A 233 -25.95 -32.99 -0.09
N PRO A 234 -26.65 -32.25 -0.98
CA PRO A 234 -26.34 -32.34 -2.43
C PRO A 234 -26.46 -30.99 -3.24
N PRO A 235 -26.14 -30.96 -4.55
CA PRO A 235 -25.82 -29.74 -5.31
C PRO A 235 -26.98 -29.21 -6.20
N ILE A 236 -26.89 -27.95 -6.62
CA ILE A 236 -27.78 -27.31 -7.60
C ILE A 236 -26.98 -27.00 -8.88
N SER A 237 -27.44 -27.52 -10.01
CA SER A 237 -26.95 -27.21 -11.37
C SER A 237 -27.67 -25.99 -11.96
N PRO A 238 -27.06 -25.26 -12.92
CA PRO A 238 -27.67 -24.11 -13.58
C PRO A 238 -28.49 -24.51 -14.83
N THR A 239 -29.67 -23.90 -14.97
CA THR A 239 -30.55 -24.05 -16.14
C THR A 239 -30.16 -23.06 -17.24
N LEU A 240 -29.85 -23.56 -18.43
CA LEU A 240 -29.78 -22.77 -19.68
C LEU A 240 -31.17 -22.26 -20.05
N SER A 241 -31.32 -20.96 -20.30
CA SER A 241 -32.45 -20.42 -21.06
C SER A 241 -31.96 -19.79 -22.37
N HIS A 242 -32.57 -20.27 -23.45
CA HIS A 242 -32.31 -19.97 -24.85
C HIS A 242 -32.42 -18.49 -25.22
N GLN A 243 -31.56 -18.11 -26.18
CA GLN A 243 -31.68 -16.92 -27.01
C GLN A 243 -32.96 -16.96 -27.85
N THR A 244 -33.65 -15.83 -27.92
CA THR A 244 -34.60 -15.51 -28.99
C THR A 244 -34.20 -14.16 -29.59
N THR A 245 -33.72 -14.20 -30.83
CA THR A 245 -33.58 -13.05 -31.72
C THR A 245 -34.95 -12.46 -32.09
N PRO A 246 -35.02 -11.16 -32.44
CA PRO A 246 -35.71 -10.83 -33.67
C PRO A 246 -34.97 -9.84 -34.58
N SER A 247 -34.88 -10.28 -35.84
CA SER A 247 -35.10 -9.55 -37.10
C SER A 247 -34.59 -8.12 -37.30
N LYS A 248 -33.68 -8.03 -38.27
CA LYS A 248 -33.38 -6.86 -39.12
C LYS A 248 -34.64 -6.17 -39.65
N SER A 249 -34.70 -4.85 -39.54
CA SER A 249 -35.47 -3.98 -40.43
C SER A 249 -34.51 -3.19 -41.32
N GLN A 250 -34.58 -3.46 -42.62
CA GLN A 250 -34.03 -2.62 -43.67
C GLN A 250 -34.86 -1.33 -43.77
N SER A 251 -34.19 -0.20 -43.97
CA SER A 251 -34.80 0.98 -44.59
C SER A 251 -33.83 1.53 -45.62
N SER A 252 -34.15 1.26 -46.88
CA SER A 252 -33.59 1.85 -48.07
C SER A 252 -34.10 3.29 -48.26
N SER A 253 -33.19 4.12 -48.76
CA SER A 253 -33.35 5.36 -49.52
C SER A 253 -34.63 5.49 -50.37
N SER A 254 -35.21 6.69 -50.38
CA SER A 254 -35.50 7.54 -51.56
C SER A 254 -36.55 8.61 -51.20
N GLY A 255 -36.29 9.88 -51.52
CA GLY A 255 -37.23 11.00 -51.35
C GLY A 255 -36.52 12.26 -50.89
#